data_AF-A0AAU4C5I2-F1
#
_entry.id   AF-A0AAU4C5I2-F1
#
_cell.length_a   1.000
_cell.length_b   1.000
_cell.length_c   1.000
_cell.angle_alpha   90.00
_cell.angle_beta   90.00
_cell.angle_gamma   90.00
#
_symmetry.space_group_name_H-M   'P 1'
#
loop_
_entity.id
_entity.type
_entity.pdbx_description
1 polymer ?
#
loop_
_entity_poly.entity_id
_entity_poly.type
_entity_poly.pdbx_seq_one_letter_code
_entity_poly.pdbx_strand_id
1 'polypeptide(L)'
;MMVTLWVGTGAFLVTSHLHQGSGQAWPLALSGFLSGGVLILQYLVDFERRLRAADLLHERRIREVRDSLSSHRSEMRAAVDEGFARISDATELFSQVDRSVLRSDGVTRLARTYARVGERGSGLVNVFAEEELARLASLMEDLSHGSADLAGENREWLVSLTECASRTIHAVSTSIDRDFWLGEGANRYLRAQKEALESRGVRIQHLFLVGRSDEITDDLTRLCDDVGELGVDVRIAALSELPPRARLAPGHDFVVFDEELCYEIHPGPSAHARTTLRAGREDVQARIAGFTVLWESAMKRRPALPRIPPALPGGVASDVCRLRLTLLDEHPVPRAPARIRLRVQAGPGHPWSAPDAHLPLLVVTATPLSAARIQPAAVSTRPSRAGDDNTAEFLFTPELAGAHRLRVTVHDQASGTVLQQVETTVHVASAPGGLAPALAPLNPRAQGD
;
A
#
# COMPACT_ATOMS: atom_id res chain seq x y z
N MET A 1 -22.17 -29.84 86.65
CA MET A 1 -22.84 -29.14 87.78
C MET A 1 -23.84 -30.04 88.52
N MET A 2 -24.67 -30.80 87.83
CA MET A 2 -25.70 -31.66 88.47
C MET A 2 -25.12 -32.84 89.27
N VAL A 3 -24.03 -33.47 88.79
CA VAL A 3 -23.38 -34.61 89.48
C VAL A 3 -22.76 -34.22 90.84
N THR A 4 -22.23 -33.00 90.95
CA THR A 4 -21.58 -32.49 92.16
C THR A 4 -22.57 -32.25 93.29
N LEU A 5 -23.78 -31.79 92.95
CA LEU A 5 -24.88 -31.62 93.91
C LEU A 5 -25.29 -32.97 94.51
N TRP A 6 -25.48 -33.99 93.68
CA TRP A 6 -25.92 -35.32 94.13
C TRP A 6 -24.88 -36.04 94.99
N VAL A 7 -23.58 -35.91 94.66
CA VAL A 7 -22.50 -36.53 95.46
C VAL A 7 -22.32 -35.82 96.79
N GLY A 8 -22.43 -34.49 96.83
CA GLY A 8 -22.39 -33.71 98.07
C GLY A 8 -23.55 -34.03 99.02
N THR A 9 -24.78 -34.13 98.48
CA THR A 9 -25.97 -34.52 99.26
C THR A 9 -25.86 -35.96 99.76
N GLY A 10 -25.39 -36.88 98.92
CA GLY A 10 -25.19 -38.29 99.29
C GLY A 10 -24.15 -38.47 100.39
N ALA A 11 -23.00 -37.79 100.29
CA ALA A 11 -21.98 -37.82 101.32
C ALA A 11 -22.51 -37.25 102.65
N PHE A 12 -23.18 -36.09 102.62
CA PHE A 12 -23.74 -35.46 103.83
C PHE A 12 -24.75 -36.37 104.56
N LEU A 13 -25.61 -37.06 103.81
CA LEU A 13 -26.59 -38.00 104.37
C LEU A 13 -25.94 -39.25 104.99
N VAL A 14 -24.88 -39.78 104.38
CA VAL A 14 -24.14 -40.93 104.93
C VAL A 14 -23.40 -40.53 106.21
N THR A 15 -22.79 -39.35 106.26
CA THR A 15 -22.08 -38.87 107.45
C THR A 15 -23.03 -38.54 108.60
N SER A 16 -24.25 -38.04 108.31
CA SER A 16 -25.23 -37.72 109.36
C SER A 16 -25.84 -38.97 110.01
N HIS A 17 -25.92 -40.08 109.27
CA HIS A 17 -26.55 -41.31 109.77
C HIS A 17 -25.62 -42.18 110.65
N LEU A 18 -24.31 -41.99 110.57
CA LEU A 18 -23.32 -42.81 111.27
C LEU A 18 -22.84 -42.23 112.61
N HIS A 19 -23.31 -41.04 113.03
CA HIS A 19 -22.75 -40.34 114.19
C HIS A 19 -23.82 -39.73 115.12
N GLN A 20 -24.52 -40.57 115.88
CA GLN A 20 -25.34 -40.15 117.02
C GLN A 20 -24.64 -40.53 118.33
N GLY A 21 -23.73 -39.67 118.80
CA GLY A 21 -23.04 -39.85 120.09
C GLY A 21 -21.93 -38.82 120.36
N SER A 22 -22.30 -37.71 121.00
CA SER A 22 -21.49 -36.74 121.78
C SER A 22 -20.12 -36.26 121.25
N GLY A 23 -20.10 -34.98 120.85
CA GLY A 23 -18.94 -34.07 120.91
C GLY A 23 -17.99 -34.10 119.71
N GLN A 24 -17.76 -32.91 119.12
CA GLN A 24 -16.60 -32.52 118.30
C GLN A 24 -16.81 -32.40 116.77
N ALA A 25 -16.40 -31.24 116.24
CA ALA A 25 -16.73 -30.63 114.94
C ALA A 25 -16.10 -31.30 113.68
N TRP A 26 -15.78 -32.59 113.72
CA TRP A 26 -15.07 -33.30 112.65
C TRP A 26 -15.88 -33.58 111.34
N PRO A 27 -17.22 -33.79 111.36
CA PRO A 27 -17.96 -34.16 110.15
C PRO A 27 -18.01 -33.09 109.04
N LEU A 28 -17.97 -31.81 109.41
CA LEU A 28 -18.02 -30.69 108.46
C LEU A 28 -16.69 -30.53 107.71
N ALA A 29 -15.57 -30.77 108.38
CA ALA A 29 -14.25 -30.73 107.76
C ALA A 29 -14.07 -31.82 106.70
N LEU A 30 -14.58 -33.03 106.96
CA LEU A 30 -14.45 -34.16 106.04
C LEU A 30 -15.29 -33.99 104.76
N SER A 31 -16.51 -33.44 104.87
CA SER A 31 -17.38 -33.14 103.72
C SER A 31 -16.79 -32.04 102.83
N GLY A 32 -16.22 -30.99 103.43
CA GLY A 32 -15.54 -29.93 102.69
C GLY A 32 -14.35 -30.45 101.88
N PHE A 33 -13.57 -31.37 102.47
CA PHE A 33 -12.42 -31.98 101.79
C PHE A 33 -12.83 -32.89 100.62
N LEU A 34 -13.85 -33.73 100.82
CA LEU A 34 -14.38 -34.60 99.76
C LEU A 34 -14.99 -33.81 98.60
N SER A 35 -15.75 -32.75 98.91
CA SER A 35 -16.32 -31.86 97.88
C SER A 35 -15.22 -31.13 97.10
N GLY A 36 -14.19 -30.63 97.79
CA GLY A 36 -13.01 -30.03 97.16
C GLY A 36 -12.27 -30.99 96.23
N GLY A 37 -12.07 -32.24 96.65
CA GLY A 37 -11.43 -33.28 95.84
C GLY A 37 -12.21 -33.62 94.56
N VAL A 38 -13.54 -33.71 94.65
CA VAL A 38 -14.40 -33.93 93.46
C VAL A 38 -14.33 -32.74 92.50
N LEU A 39 -14.25 -31.51 93.03
CA LEU A 39 -14.17 -30.30 92.22
C LEU A 39 -12.84 -30.21 91.46
N ILE A 40 -11.73 -30.63 92.09
CA ILE A 40 -10.41 -30.73 91.45
C ILE A 40 -10.43 -31.81 90.36
N LEU A 41 -11.02 -32.98 90.61
CA LEU A 41 -11.17 -34.03 89.60
C LEU A 41 -12.03 -33.56 88.42
N GLN A 42 -13.13 -32.85 88.68
CA GLN A 42 -13.95 -32.25 87.63
C GLN A 42 -13.18 -31.20 86.83
N TYR A 43 -12.40 -30.35 87.50
CA TYR A 43 -11.57 -29.36 86.84
C TYR A 43 -10.51 -29.99 85.94
N LEU A 44 -9.81 -31.03 86.42
CA LEU A 44 -8.80 -31.75 85.64
C LEU A 44 -9.41 -32.40 84.39
N VAL A 45 -10.58 -33.02 84.51
CA VAL A 45 -11.27 -33.65 83.37
C VAL A 45 -11.79 -32.60 82.38
N ASP A 46 -12.34 -31.48 82.85
CA ASP A 46 -12.81 -30.41 81.95
C ASP A 46 -11.64 -29.70 81.26
N PHE A 47 -10.52 -29.52 81.97
CA PHE A 47 -9.28 -28.98 81.42
C PHE A 47 -8.71 -29.87 80.32
N GLU A 48 -8.64 -31.19 80.54
CA GLU A 48 -8.15 -32.14 79.54
C GLU A 48 -9.03 -32.14 78.28
N ARG A 49 -10.37 -32.05 78.44
CA ARG A 49 -11.30 -31.95 77.31
C ARG A 49 -11.10 -30.67 76.50
N ARG A 50 -10.88 -29.54 77.18
CA ARG A 50 -10.61 -28.25 76.51
C ARG A 50 -9.26 -28.24 75.81
N LEU A 51 -8.23 -28.86 76.41
CA LEU A 51 -6.90 -28.95 75.81
C LEU A 51 -6.96 -29.76 74.50
N ARG A 52 -7.58 -30.94 74.51
CA ARG A 52 -7.77 -31.77 73.31
C ARG A 52 -8.57 -31.05 72.22
N ALA A 53 -9.60 -30.29 72.60
CA ALA A 53 -10.38 -29.51 71.66
C ALA A 53 -9.55 -28.37 71.03
N ALA A 54 -8.68 -27.72 71.81
CA ALA A 54 -7.79 -26.67 71.33
C ALA A 54 -6.70 -27.21 70.39
N ASP A 55 -6.11 -28.36 70.71
CA ASP A 55 -5.09 -29.02 69.88
C ASP A 55 -5.63 -29.39 68.49
N LEU A 56 -6.85 -29.97 68.43
CA LEU A 56 -7.50 -30.31 67.16
C LEU A 56 -7.81 -29.07 66.31
N LEU A 57 -8.14 -27.95 66.94
CA LEU A 57 -8.40 -26.68 66.26
C LEU A 57 -7.10 -26.05 65.74
N HIS A 58 -6.02 -26.15 66.50
CA HIS A 58 -4.69 -25.67 66.11
C HIS A 58 -4.15 -26.45 64.91
N GLU A 59 -4.24 -27.79 64.92
CA GLU A 59 -3.79 -28.60 63.79
C GLU A 59 -4.59 -28.37 62.51
N ARG A 60 -5.91 -28.11 62.62
CA ARG A 60 -6.73 -27.76 61.45
C ARG A 60 -6.29 -26.44 60.85
N ARG A 61 -6.10 -25.41 61.68
CA ARG A 61 -5.65 -24.09 61.24
C ARG A 61 -4.26 -24.14 60.60
N ILE A 62 -3.32 -24.92 61.16
CA ILE A 62 -1.98 -25.08 60.59
C ILE A 62 -2.05 -25.78 59.22
N ARG A 63 -2.91 -26.80 59.06
CA ARG A 63 -3.13 -27.46 57.78
C ARG A 63 -3.74 -26.50 56.74
N GLU A 64 -4.81 -25.81 57.09
CA GLU A 64 -5.46 -24.83 56.19
C GLU A 64 -4.50 -23.72 55.73
N VAL A 65 -3.71 -23.16 56.64
CA VAL A 65 -2.73 -22.11 56.31
C VAL A 65 -1.64 -22.66 55.39
N ARG A 66 -1.13 -23.87 55.67
CA ARG A 66 -0.12 -24.52 54.82
C ARG A 66 -0.66 -24.84 53.42
N ASP A 67 -1.87 -25.36 53.35
CA ASP A 67 -2.50 -25.73 52.08
C ASP A 67 -2.78 -24.48 51.24
N SER A 68 -3.29 -23.41 51.87
CA SER A 68 -3.48 -22.09 51.24
C SER A 68 -2.17 -21.48 50.72
N LEU A 69 -1.09 -21.52 51.51
CA LEU A 69 0.24 -21.07 51.08
C LEU A 69 0.80 -21.89 49.93
N SER A 70 0.56 -23.21 49.92
CA SER A 70 1.05 -24.09 48.86
C SER A 70 0.32 -23.85 47.53
N SER A 71 -1.01 -23.65 47.57
CA SER A 71 -1.80 -23.28 46.38
C SER A 71 -1.35 -21.93 45.84
N HIS A 72 -1.24 -20.92 46.71
CA HIS A 72 -0.83 -19.59 46.32
C HIS A 72 0.59 -19.56 45.73
N ARG A 73 1.52 -20.36 46.30
CA ARG A 73 2.88 -20.50 45.76
C ARG A 73 2.92 -21.20 44.41
N SER A 74 2.03 -22.16 44.17
CA SER A 74 1.90 -22.85 42.88
C SER A 74 1.33 -21.91 41.82
N GLU A 75 0.28 -21.17 42.15
CA GLU A 75 -0.34 -20.17 41.27
C GLU A 75 0.65 -19.05 40.92
N MET A 76 1.37 -18.51 41.91
CA MET A 76 2.42 -17.52 41.66
C MET A 76 3.52 -18.06 40.75
N ARG A 77 3.98 -19.29 40.96
CA ARG A 77 5.01 -19.91 40.10
C ARG A 77 4.51 -20.08 38.68
N ALA A 78 3.29 -20.59 38.49
CA ALA A 78 2.71 -20.76 37.16
C ALA A 78 2.57 -19.43 36.42
N ALA A 79 2.07 -18.38 37.07
CA ALA A 79 1.94 -17.05 36.46
C ALA A 79 3.32 -16.43 36.13
N VAL A 80 4.32 -16.67 36.96
CA VAL A 80 5.70 -16.22 36.75
C VAL A 80 6.35 -16.98 35.60
N ASP A 81 6.20 -18.30 35.53
CA ASP A 81 6.74 -19.15 34.46
C ASP A 81 6.07 -18.81 33.11
N GLU A 82 4.76 -18.55 33.09
CA GLU A 82 4.04 -18.09 31.89
C GLU A 82 4.47 -16.67 31.47
N GLY A 83 4.74 -15.79 32.43
CA GLY A 83 5.31 -14.47 32.18
C GLY A 83 6.72 -14.55 31.58
N PHE A 84 7.59 -15.39 32.15
CA PHE A 84 8.94 -15.59 31.65
C PHE A 84 8.97 -16.29 30.29
N ALA A 85 8.08 -17.24 30.03
CA ALA A 85 7.96 -17.87 28.70
C ALA A 85 7.62 -16.84 27.62
N ARG A 86 6.60 -16.01 27.83
CA ARG A 86 6.23 -14.95 26.87
C ARG A 86 7.33 -13.90 26.67
N ILE A 87 8.01 -13.51 27.74
CA ILE A 87 9.13 -12.57 27.67
C ILE A 87 10.32 -13.21 26.94
N SER A 88 10.59 -14.50 27.19
CA SER A 88 11.65 -15.25 26.52
C SER A 88 11.38 -15.38 25.02
N ASP A 89 10.17 -15.77 24.61
CA ASP A 89 9.79 -15.90 23.20
C ASP A 89 9.90 -14.57 22.45
N ALA A 90 9.40 -13.48 23.07
CA ALA A 90 9.54 -12.14 22.50
C ALA A 90 11.02 -11.73 22.38
N THR A 91 11.84 -12.05 23.38
CA THR A 91 13.29 -11.75 23.38
C THR A 91 14.04 -12.58 22.34
N GLU A 92 13.66 -13.84 22.15
CA GLU A 92 14.25 -14.73 21.16
C GLU A 92 13.91 -14.28 19.73
N LEU A 93 12.64 -13.94 19.45
CA LEU A 93 12.23 -13.36 18.18
C LEU A 93 12.95 -12.04 17.89
N PHE A 94 13.06 -11.15 18.89
CA PHE A 94 13.85 -9.92 18.74
C PHE A 94 15.34 -10.22 18.50
N SER A 95 15.91 -11.22 19.15
CA SER A 95 17.31 -11.63 18.92
C SER A 95 17.52 -12.20 17.52
N GLN A 96 16.56 -12.94 16.98
CA GLN A 96 16.60 -13.44 15.60
C GLN A 96 16.51 -12.29 14.58
N VAL A 97 15.67 -11.27 14.84
CA VAL A 97 15.60 -10.04 14.03
C VAL A 97 16.89 -9.24 14.12
N ASP A 98 17.48 -9.11 15.31
CA ASP A 98 18.73 -8.35 15.52
C ASP A 98 19.95 -9.03 14.86
N ARG A 99 19.89 -10.36 14.70
CA ARG A 99 20.88 -11.15 13.94
C ARG A 99 20.60 -11.16 12.43
N SER A 100 19.45 -10.68 11.97
CA SER A 100 19.12 -10.62 10.55
C SER A 100 19.80 -9.43 9.87
N VAL A 101 19.99 -9.51 8.55
CA VAL A 101 20.57 -8.43 7.74
C VAL A 101 19.62 -7.23 7.60
N LEU A 102 18.32 -7.43 7.85
CA LEU A 102 17.32 -6.37 7.84
C LEU A 102 17.46 -5.52 9.11
N ARG A 103 17.58 -4.20 8.94
CA ARG A 103 17.78 -3.25 10.07
C ARG A 103 16.70 -3.43 11.15
N SER A 104 17.12 -3.91 12.32
CA SER A 104 16.33 -4.19 13.53
C SER A 104 15.44 -3.01 13.99
N ASP A 105 15.89 -1.76 13.78
CA ASP A 105 15.18 -0.53 14.16
C ASP A 105 13.76 -0.42 13.58
N GLY A 106 13.51 -0.99 12.40
CA GLY A 106 12.21 -0.95 11.73
C GLY A 106 11.15 -1.76 12.48
N VAL A 107 11.50 -2.96 12.93
CA VAL A 107 10.59 -3.88 13.63
C VAL A 107 10.23 -3.34 15.01
N THR A 108 11.21 -2.81 15.75
CA THR A 108 10.95 -2.16 17.05
C THR A 108 10.04 -0.94 16.90
N ARG A 109 10.24 -0.14 15.85
CA ARG A 109 9.37 1.02 15.55
C ARG A 109 7.95 0.57 15.19
N LEU A 110 7.80 -0.47 14.37
CA LEU A 110 6.50 -1.03 14.00
C LEU A 110 5.74 -1.53 15.24
N ALA A 111 6.36 -2.36 16.06
CA ALA A 111 5.76 -2.88 17.30
C ALA A 111 5.33 -1.76 18.26
N ARG A 112 6.19 -0.75 18.47
CA ARG A 112 5.87 0.40 19.32
C ARG A 112 4.71 1.24 18.75
N THR A 113 4.63 1.38 17.44
CA THR A 113 3.60 2.20 16.78
C THR A 113 2.27 1.47 16.80
N TYR A 114 2.26 0.17 16.51
CA TYR A 114 1.08 -0.68 16.62
C TYR A 114 0.47 -0.67 18.02
N ALA A 115 1.29 -0.83 19.07
CA ALA A 115 0.84 -0.75 20.46
C ALA A 115 0.15 0.59 20.78
N ARG A 116 0.70 1.71 20.29
CA ARG A 116 0.10 3.04 20.46
C ARG A 116 -1.21 3.22 19.70
N VAL A 117 -1.36 2.57 18.55
CA VAL A 117 -2.63 2.57 17.80
C VAL A 117 -3.68 1.81 18.60
N GLY A 118 -3.36 0.63 19.14
CA GLY A 118 -4.29 -0.13 19.99
C GLY A 118 -4.75 0.64 21.24
N GLU A 119 -3.88 1.45 21.84
CA GLU A 119 -4.20 2.28 23.02
C GLU A 119 -5.08 3.51 22.72
N ARG A 120 -5.04 4.05 21.49
CA ARG A 120 -5.64 5.36 21.15
C ARG A 120 -6.66 5.32 20.02
N GLY A 121 -6.71 4.23 19.26
CA GLY A 121 -7.56 4.06 18.09
C GLY A 121 -9.02 3.80 18.46
N SER A 122 -9.93 4.22 17.58
CA SER A 122 -11.32 3.78 17.61
C SER A 122 -11.43 2.34 17.10
N GLY A 123 -12.56 1.67 17.35
CA GLY A 123 -12.75 0.26 16.99
C GLY A 123 -12.39 -0.07 15.53
N LEU A 124 -12.80 0.76 14.56
CA LEU A 124 -12.47 0.55 13.15
C LEU A 124 -10.98 0.74 12.85
N VAL A 125 -10.32 1.71 13.48
CA VAL A 125 -8.89 1.98 13.29
C VAL A 125 -8.05 0.81 13.77
N ASN A 126 -8.42 0.20 14.90
CA ASN A 126 -7.72 -0.97 15.44
C ASN A 126 -7.85 -2.18 14.51
N VAL A 127 -9.07 -2.47 14.02
CA VAL A 127 -9.30 -3.57 13.07
C VAL A 127 -8.52 -3.35 11.78
N PHE A 128 -8.53 -2.13 11.23
CA PHE A 128 -7.76 -1.83 10.01
C PHE A 128 -6.24 -1.97 10.24
N ALA A 129 -5.72 -1.52 11.38
CA ALA A 129 -4.30 -1.65 11.70
C ALA A 129 -3.87 -3.11 11.87
N GLU A 130 -4.71 -3.96 12.46
CA GLU A 130 -4.49 -5.40 12.58
C GLU A 130 -4.45 -6.08 11.20
N GLU A 131 -5.37 -5.72 10.32
CA GLU A 131 -5.43 -6.18 8.93
C GLU A 131 -4.19 -5.77 8.11
N GLU A 132 -3.68 -4.54 8.27
CA GLU A 132 -2.43 -4.10 7.61
C GLU A 132 -1.20 -4.81 8.18
N LEU A 133 -1.15 -5.06 9.49
CA LEU A 133 -0.04 -5.82 10.10
C LEU A 133 -0.04 -7.26 9.60
N ALA A 134 -1.22 -7.89 9.48
CA ALA A 134 -1.36 -9.22 8.90
C ALA A 134 -0.91 -9.25 7.43
N ARG A 135 -1.32 -8.26 6.62
CA ARG A 135 -0.85 -8.13 5.23
C ARG A 135 0.66 -8.02 5.11
N LEU A 136 1.30 -7.21 5.97
CA LEU A 136 2.75 -7.07 5.98
C LEU A 136 3.44 -8.36 6.41
N ALA A 137 2.91 -9.07 7.41
CA ALA A 137 3.44 -10.36 7.85
C ALA A 137 3.37 -11.41 6.72
N SER A 138 2.21 -11.55 6.05
CA SER A 138 2.07 -12.46 4.91
C SER A 138 3.00 -12.10 3.75
N LEU A 139 3.18 -10.80 3.44
CA LEU A 139 4.15 -10.38 2.42
C LEU A 139 5.58 -10.80 2.78
N MET A 140 5.98 -10.66 4.04
CA MET A 140 7.32 -11.07 4.48
C MET A 140 7.51 -12.59 4.45
N GLU A 141 6.46 -13.35 4.79
CA GLU A 141 6.45 -14.81 4.68
C GLU A 141 6.59 -15.25 3.22
N ASP A 142 5.80 -14.68 2.32
CA ASP A 142 5.87 -14.91 0.87
C ASP A 142 7.26 -14.58 0.29
N LEU A 143 7.82 -13.43 0.66
CA LEU A 143 9.18 -13.05 0.25
C LEU A 143 10.24 -14.02 0.81
N SER A 144 10.04 -14.55 2.01
CA SER A 144 10.94 -15.58 2.58
C SER A 144 10.91 -16.89 1.78
N HIS A 145 9.77 -17.19 1.14
CA HIS A 145 9.62 -18.30 0.20
C HIS A 145 10.08 -17.95 -1.23
N GLY A 146 10.49 -16.70 -1.47
CA GLY A 146 11.06 -16.25 -2.72
C GLY A 146 10.04 -15.79 -3.77
N SER A 147 8.76 -15.64 -3.42
CA SER A 147 7.73 -15.12 -4.33
C SER A 147 6.56 -14.50 -3.57
N ALA A 148 6.05 -13.35 -4.04
CA ALA A 148 4.85 -12.72 -3.48
C ALA A 148 3.88 -12.30 -4.60
N ASP A 149 2.60 -12.57 -4.41
CA ASP A 149 1.55 -12.27 -5.40
C ASP A 149 0.55 -11.25 -4.84
N LEU A 150 0.17 -10.28 -5.66
CA LEU A 150 -0.89 -9.33 -5.35
C LEU A 150 -1.88 -9.21 -6.51
N ALA A 151 -3.17 -9.26 -6.18
CA ALA A 151 -4.23 -8.96 -7.14
C ALA A 151 -4.19 -7.47 -7.52
N GLY A 152 -4.29 -7.18 -8.82
CA GLY A 152 -4.20 -5.83 -9.37
C GLY A 152 -2.78 -5.42 -9.76
N GLU A 153 -2.67 -4.20 -10.30
CA GLU A 153 -1.38 -3.55 -10.55
C GLU A 153 -0.90 -2.87 -9.27
N ASN A 154 0.30 -3.23 -8.81
CA ASN A 154 0.95 -2.54 -7.71
C ASN A 154 2.08 -1.67 -8.23
N ARG A 155 1.73 -0.42 -8.54
CA ARG A 155 2.68 0.59 -9.03
C ARG A 155 3.53 1.19 -7.90
N GLU A 156 3.12 1.06 -6.64
CA GLU A 156 3.93 1.50 -5.50
C GLU A 156 5.15 0.59 -5.30
N TRP A 157 4.99 -0.74 -5.45
CA TRP A 157 6.13 -1.66 -5.42
C TRP A 157 7.16 -1.34 -6.50
N LEU A 158 6.72 -1.01 -7.72
CA LEU A 158 7.62 -0.60 -8.80
C LEU A 158 8.49 0.61 -8.40
N VAL A 159 7.88 1.63 -7.79
CA VAL A 159 8.59 2.84 -7.34
C VAL A 159 9.52 2.52 -6.18
N SER A 160 9.04 1.88 -5.11
CA SER A 160 9.86 1.55 -3.94
C SER A 160 11.04 0.64 -4.28
N LEU A 161 10.87 -0.32 -5.19
CA LEU A 161 11.98 -1.17 -5.64
C LEU A 161 13.02 -0.39 -6.45
N THR A 162 12.60 0.61 -7.22
CA THR A 162 13.51 1.52 -7.95
C THR A 162 14.32 2.38 -6.98
N GLU A 163 13.71 2.80 -5.87
CA GLU A 163 14.39 3.53 -4.79
C GLU A 163 15.42 2.65 -4.07
N CYS A 164 15.14 1.35 -3.91
CA CYS A 164 16.03 0.38 -3.29
C CYS A 164 17.18 -0.08 -4.19
N ALA A 165 17.01 -0.05 -5.52
CA ALA A 165 18.01 -0.56 -6.46
C ALA A 165 19.36 0.16 -6.36
N SER A 166 20.43 -0.62 -6.43
CA SER A 166 21.80 -0.20 -6.13
C SER A 166 22.80 -0.46 -7.25
N ARG A 167 22.48 -1.36 -8.20
CA ARG A 167 23.40 -1.80 -9.26
C ARG A 167 22.78 -1.71 -10.63
N THR A 168 21.64 -2.37 -10.85
CA THR A 168 21.08 -2.57 -12.20
C THR A 168 19.57 -2.60 -12.20
N ILE A 169 18.96 -2.04 -13.24
CA ILE A 169 17.52 -2.17 -13.51
C ILE A 169 17.34 -2.59 -14.98
N HIS A 170 16.64 -3.69 -15.20
CA HIS A 170 16.32 -4.22 -16.55
C HIS A 170 14.82 -4.32 -16.70
N ALA A 171 14.24 -3.41 -17.48
CA ALA A 171 12.80 -3.29 -17.66
C ALA A 171 12.37 -3.70 -19.07
N VAL A 172 11.26 -4.42 -19.17
CA VAL A 172 10.52 -4.70 -20.39
C VAL A 172 9.08 -4.26 -20.19
N SER A 173 8.59 -3.39 -21.09
CA SER A 173 7.19 -3.01 -21.15
C SER A 173 6.59 -3.48 -22.45
N THR A 174 5.55 -4.30 -22.35
CA THR A 174 4.77 -4.90 -23.44
C THR A 174 3.43 -4.18 -23.48
N SER A 175 3.10 -3.55 -24.61
CA SER A 175 1.95 -2.62 -24.74
C SER A 175 2.08 -1.36 -23.85
N ILE A 176 2.03 -0.18 -24.47
CA ILE A 176 2.25 1.07 -23.75
C ILE A 176 0.93 1.50 -23.11
N ASP A 177 0.82 1.33 -21.79
CA ASP A 177 -0.25 1.94 -21.00
C ASP A 177 -0.07 3.47 -21.00
N ARG A 178 -0.76 4.15 -21.94
CA ARG A 178 -0.72 5.61 -22.06
C ARG A 178 -1.26 6.30 -20.80
N ASP A 179 -2.20 5.69 -20.08
CA ASP A 179 -2.78 6.26 -18.88
C ASP A 179 -1.78 6.21 -17.71
N PHE A 180 -0.94 5.17 -17.64
CA PHE A 180 0.20 5.14 -16.72
C PHE A 180 1.23 6.22 -17.05
N TRP A 181 1.74 6.24 -18.29
CA TRP A 181 2.85 7.12 -18.68
C TRP A 181 2.51 8.62 -18.62
N LEU A 182 1.22 8.98 -18.73
CA LEU A 182 0.74 10.36 -18.55
C LEU A 182 0.34 10.68 -17.11
N GLY A 183 0.31 9.68 -16.23
CA GLY A 183 -0.18 9.78 -14.85
C GLY A 183 0.89 10.12 -13.82
N GLU A 184 0.45 10.37 -12.59
CA GLU A 184 1.34 10.65 -11.45
C GLU A 184 2.27 9.47 -11.11
N GLY A 185 1.81 8.24 -11.35
CA GLY A 185 2.61 7.03 -11.12
C GLY A 185 3.89 6.99 -11.96
N ALA A 186 3.81 7.30 -13.26
CA ALA A 186 4.98 7.34 -14.13
C ALA A 186 5.93 8.47 -13.73
N ASN A 187 5.43 9.65 -13.36
CA ASN A 187 6.28 10.74 -12.87
C ASN A 187 7.07 10.35 -11.61
N ARG A 188 6.44 9.63 -10.67
CA ARG A 188 7.13 9.11 -9.48
C ARG A 188 8.19 8.08 -9.84
N TYR A 189 7.87 7.15 -10.75
CA TYR A 189 8.79 6.14 -11.23
C TYR A 189 10.01 6.75 -11.96
N LEU A 190 9.79 7.67 -12.89
CA LEU A 190 10.85 8.35 -13.64
C LEU A 190 11.76 9.18 -12.73
N ARG A 191 11.20 9.84 -11.72
CA ARG A 191 11.98 10.54 -10.70
C ARG A 191 12.85 9.58 -9.88
N ALA A 192 12.31 8.44 -9.46
CA ALA A 192 13.07 7.41 -8.75
C ALA A 192 14.21 6.84 -9.62
N GLN A 193 13.97 6.61 -10.92
CA GLN A 193 15.01 6.20 -11.86
C GLN A 193 16.11 7.25 -12.01
N LYS A 194 15.73 8.52 -12.20
CA LYS A 194 16.67 9.64 -12.29
C LYS A 194 17.55 9.71 -11.03
N GLU A 195 16.95 9.60 -9.86
CA GLU A 195 17.70 9.59 -8.59
C GLU A 195 18.64 8.38 -8.48
N ALA A 196 18.20 7.20 -8.94
CA ALA A 196 19.03 6.00 -8.97
C ALA A 196 20.26 6.17 -9.89
N LEU A 197 20.08 6.80 -11.05
CA LEU A 197 21.17 7.14 -11.97
C LEU A 197 22.13 8.16 -11.35
N GLU A 198 21.60 9.30 -10.89
CA GLU A 198 22.41 10.44 -10.44
C GLU A 198 23.10 10.20 -9.10
N SER A 199 22.38 9.63 -8.12
CA SER A 199 22.87 9.51 -6.74
C SER A 199 23.58 8.19 -6.48
N ARG A 200 23.16 7.11 -7.15
CA ARG A 200 23.64 5.75 -6.88
C ARG A 200 24.44 5.14 -8.05
N GLY A 201 24.41 5.75 -9.24
CA GLY A 201 25.12 5.23 -10.42
C GLY A 201 24.52 3.93 -10.96
N VAL A 202 23.22 3.70 -10.73
CA VAL A 202 22.52 2.48 -11.14
C VAL A 202 22.44 2.41 -12.67
N ARG A 203 22.77 1.26 -13.25
CA ARG A 203 22.65 1.05 -14.71
C ARG A 203 21.22 0.66 -15.07
N ILE A 204 20.50 1.56 -15.74
CA ILE A 204 19.10 1.34 -16.14
C ILE A 204 19.02 1.06 -17.64
N GLN A 205 18.36 -0.04 -17.99
CA GLN A 205 18.06 -0.43 -19.37
C GLN A 205 16.56 -0.71 -19.49
N HIS A 206 15.89 -0.04 -20.41
CA HIS A 206 14.45 -0.20 -20.64
C HIS A 206 14.18 -0.56 -22.10
N LEU A 207 13.56 -1.71 -22.31
CA LEU A 207 13.07 -2.15 -23.61
C LEU A 207 11.55 -2.00 -23.72
N PHE A 208 11.09 -1.21 -24.68
CA PHE A 208 9.70 -1.16 -25.09
C PHE A 208 9.46 -2.19 -26.20
N LEU A 209 8.54 -3.12 -25.96
CA LEU A 209 8.18 -4.18 -26.89
C LEU A 209 6.75 -3.93 -27.41
N VAL A 210 6.65 -3.80 -28.74
CA VAL A 210 5.36 -3.73 -29.44
C VAL A 210 5.13 -5.00 -30.25
N GLY A 211 3.88 -5.34 -30.55
CA GLY A 211 3.56 -6.56 -31.30
C GLY A 211 4.08 -6.48 -32.73
N ARG A 212 3.88 -5.32 -33.36
CA ARG A 212 4.22 -5.06 -34.77
C ARG A 212 4.90 -3.71 -34.94
N SER A 213 5.66 -3.54 -36.02
CA SER A 213 6.44 -2.31 -36.28
C SER A 213 5.58 -1.09 -36.56
N ASP A 214 4.36 -1.26 -37.06
CA ASP A 214 3.39 -0.18 -37.26
C ASP A 214 2.79 0.35 -35.93
N GLU A 215 2.97 -0.39 -34.83
CA GLU A 215 2.63 0.08 -33.48
C GLU A 215 3.73 0.98 -32.87
N ILE A 216 4.89 1.09 -33.52
CA ILE A 216 5.93 2.08 -33.17
C ILE A 216 5.43 3.46 -33.63
N THR A 217 4.64 4.09 -32.79
CA THR A 217 4.10 5.42 -33.02
C THR A 217 5.10 6.53 -32.70
N ASP A 218 4.87 7.72 -33.26
CA ASP A 218 5.65 8.92 -32.89
C ASP A 218 5.55 9.22 -31.39
N ASP A 219 4.39 8.97 -30.77
CA ASP A 219 4.20 9.17 -29.32
C ASP A 219 5.10 8.23 -28.50
N LEU A 220 5.22 6.96 -28.90
CA LEU A 220 6.14 6.01 -28.26
C LEU A 220 7.59 6.42 -28.45
N THR A 221 7.93 6.91 -29.64
CA THR A 221 9.28 7.38 -29.94
C THR A 221 9.65 8.57 -29.05
N ARG A 222 8.74 9.55 -28.92
CA ARG A 222 8.92 10.68 -27.99
C ARG A 222 9.03 10.24 -26.55
N LEU A 223 8.18 9.30 -26.09
CA LEU A 223 8.30 8.75 -24.74
C LEU A 223 9.69 8.14 -24.52
N CYS A 224 10.21 7.39 -25.50
CA CYS A 224 11.54 6.81 -25.39
C CYS A 224 12.65 7.86 -25.40
N ASP A 225 12.50 8.93 -26.19
CA ASP A 225 13.41 10.06 -26.19
C ASP A 225 13.39 10.77 -24.82
N ASP A 226 12.21 11.07 -24.27
CA ASP A 226 12.02 11.71 -22.95
C ASP A 226 12.64 10.87 -21.83
N VAL A 227 12.46 9.54 -21.87
CA VAL A 227 13.09 8.63 -20.89
C VAL A 227 14.60 8.54 -21.12
N GLY A 228 15.05 8.57 -22.37
CA GLY A 228 16.47 8.58 -22.73
C GLY A 228 17.20 9.84 -22.27
N GLU A 229 16.53 11.00 -22.29
CA GLU A 229 17.07 12.27 -21.76
C GLU A 229 17.41 12.20 -20.27
N LEU A 230 16.79 11.29 -19.52
CA LEU A 230 17.11 11.04 -18.10
C LEU A 230 18.40 10.24 -17.90
N GLY A 231 19.00 9.72 -18.97
CA GLY A 231 20.21 8.89 -18.92
C GLY A 231 19.94 7.38 -18.89
N VAL A 232 18.68 6.97 -19.09
CA VAL A 232 18.31 5.55 -19.23
C VAL A 232 18.70 5.06 -20.62
N ASP A 233 19.29 3.86 -20.74
CA ASP A 233 19.47 3.22 -22.05
C ASP A 233 18.10 2.66 -22.47
N VAL A 234 17.46 3.32 -23.43
CA VAL A 234 16.12 2.97 -23.89
C VAL A 234 16.18 2.37 -25.29
N ARG A 235 15.38 1.33 -25.53
CA ARG A 235 15.23 0.69 -26.85
C ARG A 235 13.79 0.37 -27.15
N ILE A 236 13.47 0.34 -28.43
CA ILE A 236 12.17 -0.11 -28.95
C ILE A 236 12.40 -1.32 -29.86
N ALA A 237 11.58 -2.36 -29.73
CA ALA A 237 11.58 -3.50 -30.64
C ALA A 237 10.15 -3.95 -30.98
N ALA A 238 9.95 -4.38 -32.22
CA ALA A 238 8.73 -5.03 -32.66
C ALA A 238 8.89 -6.56 -32.65
N LEU A 239 8.03 -7.25 -31.91
CA LEU A 239 8.09 -8.71 -31.74
C LEU A 239 8.03 -9.46 -33.08
N SER A 240 7.23 -8.96 -34.03
CA SER A 240 7.11 -9.51 -35.39
C SER A 240 8.44 -9.54 -36.17
N GLU A 241 9.38 -8.66 -35.82
CA GLU A 241 10.66 -8.50 -36.50
C GLU A 241 11.83 -9.17 -35.77
N LEU A 242 11.61 -9.61 -34.54
CA LEU A 242 12.60 -10.31 -33.74
C LEU A 242 12.82 -11.75 -34.27
N PRO A 243 14.01 -12.35 -34.05
CA PRO A 243 14.25 -13.75 -34.41
C PRO A 243 13.34 -14.69 -33.62
N PRO A 244 13.02 -15.90 -34.12
CA PRO A 244 12.07 -16.81 -33.47
C PRO A 244 12.36 -17.10 -32.00
N ARG A 245 13.64 -17.18 -31.61
CA ARG A 245 14.06 -17.38 -30.21
C ARG A 245 13.66 -16.22 -29.29
N ALA A 246 13.74 -14.98 -29.78
CA ALA A 246 13.35 -13.79 -29.03
C ALA A 246 11.82 -13.61 -28.97
N ARG A 247 11.07 -14.23 -29.91
CA ARG A 247 9.59 -14.25 -29.88
C ARG A 247 8.99 -15.16 -28.81
N LEU A 248 9.80 -16.04 -28.24
CA LEU A 248 9.41 -16.90 -27.12
C LEU A 248 9.47 -16.17 -25.77
N ALA A 249 9.93 -14.92 -25.75
CA ALA A 249 10.01 -14.13 -24.53
C ALA A 249 8.61 -13.90 -23.92
N PRO A 250 8.53 -13.67 -22.61
CA PRO A 250 7.25 -13.46 -21.94
C PRO A 250 6.52 -12.25 -22.54
N GLY A 251 5.25 -12.43 -22.92
CA GLY A 251 4.39 -11.37 -23.47
C GLY A 251 3.74 -10.51 -22.38
N HIS A 252 4.48 -10.19 -21.32
CA HIS A 252 4.03 -9.41 -20.19
C HIS A 252 5.15 -8.52 -19.66
N ASP A 253 4.79 -7.49 -18.88
CA ASP A 253 5.71 -6.49 -18.38
C ASP A 253 6.51 -7.04 -17.21
N PHE A 254 7.82 -6.80 -17.20
CA PHE A 254 8.64 -7.16 -16.06
C PHE A 254 9.82 -6.21 -15.87
N VAL A 255 10.28 -6.10 -14.63
CA VAL A 255 11.47 -5.34 -14.24
C VAL A 255 12.32 -6.19 -13.32
N VAL A 256 13.60 -6.35 -13.64
CA VAL A 256 14.58 -7.02 -12.80
C VAL A 256 15.45 -5.97 -12.11
N PHE A 257 15.49 -6.02 -10.79
CA PHE A 257 16.29 -5.15 -9.92
C PHE A 257 17.49 -5.92 -9.38
N ASP A 258 18.68 -5.34 -9.54
CA ASP A 258 19.97 -5.83 -9.03
C ASP A 258 20.31 -7.30 -9.35
N GLU A 259 19.65 -7.88 -10.36
CA GLU A 259 19.72 -9.31 -10.70
C GLU A 259 19.27 -10.26 -9.57
N GLU A 260 18.53 -9.72 -8.59
CA GLU A 260 18.11 -10.41 -7.36
C GLU A 260 16.59 -10.51 -7.21
N LEU A 261 15.83 -9.53 -7.73
CA LEU A 261 14.39 -9.49 -7.61
C LEU A 261 13.75 -9.13 -8.95
N CYS A 262 12.73 -9.89 -9.35
CA CYS A 262 11.92 -9.60 -10.52
C CYS A 262 10.50 -9.19 -10.13
N TYR A 263 10.06 -8.06 -10.66
CA TYR A 263 8.69 -7.56 -10.60
C TYR A 263 8.02 -7.87 -11.93
N GLU A 264 6.85 -8.51 -11.92
CA GLU A 264 6.12 -8.93 -13.12
C GLU A 264 4.66 -8.44 -13.04
N ILE A 265 4.14 -7.81 -14.10
CA ILE A 265 2.71 -7.49 -14.25
C ILE A 265 2.13 -8.43 -15.29
N HIS A 266 1.26 -9.33 -14.85
CA HIS A 266 0.56 -10.25 -15.72
C HIS A 266 -0.81 -9.68 -16.10
N PRO A 267 -1.18 -9.62 -17.40
CA PRO A 267 -2.55 -9.35 -17.78
C PRO A 267 -3.43 -10.53 -17.35
N GLY A 268 -4.42 -10.29 -16.48
CA GLY A 268 -5.33 -11.34 -16.05
C GLY A 268 -6.49 -11.59 -17.01
N PRO A 269 -7.20 -12.73 -16.85
CA PRO A 269 -8.24 -13.19 -17.78
C PRO A 269 -9.48 -12.30 -17.90
N SER A 270 -9.63 -11.28 -17.04
CA SER A 270 -10.80 -10.39 -16.99
C SER A 270 -10.45 -8.89 -16.94
N ALA A 271 -9.31 -8.49 -17.53
CA ALA A 271 -8.75 -7.13 -17.45
C ALA A 271 -8.27 -6.70 -16.05
N HIS A 272 -8.22 -7.62 -15.08
CA HIS A 272 -7.55 -7.38 -13.80
C HIS A 272 -6.12 -7.89 -13.91
N ALA A 273 -5.16 -6.98 -13.92
CA ALA A 273 -3.76 -7.37 -13.85
C ALA A 273 -3.44 -8.07 -12.52
N ARG A 274 -2.34 -8.84 -12.49
CA ARG A 274 -1.76 -9.39 -11.26
C ARG A 274 -0.30 -8.97 -11.19
N THR A 275 0.11 -8.51 -10.03
CA THR A 275 1.51 -8.18 -9.77
C THR A 275 2.18 -9.32 -9.02
N THR A 276 3.34 -9.75 -9.48
CA THR A 276 4.12 -10.81 -8.84
C THR A 276 5.55 -10.31 -8.59
N LEU A 277 6.09 -10.59 -7.41
CA LEU A 277 7.49 -10.48 -7.09
C LEU A 277 8.11 -11.88 -7.08
N ARG A 278 9.27 -12.05 -7.70
CA ARG A 278 10.07 -13.28 -7.68
C ARG A 278 11.49 -12.97 -7.25
N ALA A 279 11.92 -13.55 -6.13
CA ALA A 279 13.30 -13.49 -5.64
C ALA A 279 14.04 -14.83 -5.84
N GLY A 280 13.34 -15.88 -6.30
CA GLY A 280 13.95 -17.17 -6.60
C GLY A 280 15.04 -17.04 -7.66
N ARG A 281 16.26 -17.48 -7.34
CA ARG A 281 17.44 -17.33 -8.21
C ARG A 281 17.20 -17.88 -9.63
N GLU A 282 16.55 -19.03 -9.76
CA GLU A 282 16.28 -19.64 -11.08
C GLU A 282 15.31 -18.80 -11.91
N ASP A 283 14.24 -18.30 -11.29
CA ASP A 283 13.25 -17.44 -11.94
C ASP A 283 13.88 -16.15 -12.43
N VAL A 284 14.65 -15.47 -11.56
CA VAL A 284 15.31 -14.20 -11.87
C VAL A 284 16.34 -14.38 -12.99
N GLN A 285 17.16 -15.43 -12.94
CA GLN A 285 18.14 -15.72 -13.98
C GLN A 285 17.46 -16.08 -15.32
N ALA A 286 16.33 -16.78 -15.30
CA ALA A 286 15.54 -17.01 -16.50
C ALA A 286 15.04 -15.68 -17.11
N ARG A 287 14.63 -14.71 -16.28
CA ARG A 287 14.18 -13.39 -16.78
C ARG A 287 15.33 -12.56 -17.31
N ILE A 288 16.49 -12.57 -16.66
CA ILE A 288 17.70 -11.90 -17.15
C ILE A 288 18.10 -12.49 -18.51
N ALA A 289 18.14 -13.82 -18.65
CA ALA A 289 18.46 -14.46 -19.93
C ALA A 289 17.46 -14.06 -21.04
N GLY A 290 16.16 -14.03 -20.73
CA GLY A 290 15.12 -13.55 -21.64
C GLY A 290 15.33 -12.09 -22.04
N PHE A 291 15.60 -11.22 -21.06
CA PHE A 291 15.92 -9.82 -21.27
C PHE A 291 17.13 -9.65 -22.19
N THR A 292 18.25 -10.31 -21.91
CA THR A 292 19.46 -10.22 -22.72
C THR A 292 19.21 -10.60 -24.18
N VAL A 293 18.46 -11.69 -24.42
CA VAL A 293 18.10 -12.11 -25.79
C VAL A 293 17.29 -11.04 -26.51
N LEU A 294 16.30 -10.44 -25.85
CA LEU A 294 15.50 -9.35 -26.41
C LEU A 294 16.36 -8.10 -26.66
N TRP A 295 17.17 -7.72 -25.68
CA TRP A 295 18.01 -6.53 -25.66
C TRP A 295 19.07 -6.53 -26.77
N GLU A 296 19.77 -7.66 -26.95
CA GLU A 296 20.76 -7.84 -28.02
C GLU A 296 20.11 -7.92 -29.40
N SER A 297 18.92 -8.53 -29.49
CA SER A 297 18.17 -8.58 -30.75
C SER A 297 17.70 -7.19 -31.18
N ALA A 298 17.35 -6.33 -30.22
CA ALA A 298 17.06 -4.92 -30.47
C ALA A 298 18.32 -4.15 -30.93
N MET A 299 19.52 -4.43 -30.39
CA MET A 299 20.78 -3.78 -30.82
C MET A 299 21.14 -4.00 -32.29
N LYS A 300 20.85 -5.19 -32.82
CA LYS A 300 21.15 -5.50 -34.23
C LYS A 300 20.39 -4.58 -35.20
N ARG A 301 19.38 -3.86 -34.71
CA ARG A 301 18.76 -2.71 -35.35
C ARG A 301 19.18 -1.41 -34.65
N ARG A 302 20.41 -0.95 -34.85
CA ARG A 302 20.59 0.51 -34.98
C ARG A 302 19.65 0.96 -36.11
N PRO A 303 18.88 2.05 -35.99
CA PRO A 303 18.33 2.66 -37.19
C PRO A 303 19.54 2.95 -38.08
N ALA A 304 19.52 2.40 -39.30
CA ALA A 304 20.51 2.79 -40.28
C ALA A 304 20.49 4.33 -40.29
N LEU A 305 21.66 4.96 -40.14
CA LEU A 305 21.83 6.34 -40.60
C LEU A 305 21.09 6.47 -41.93
N PRO A 306 20.31 7.54 -42.15
CA PRO A 306 19.54 7.67 -43.37
C PRO A 306 20.49 7.42 -44.53
N ARG A 307 20.29 6.30 -45.22
CA ARG A 307 20.96 6.05 -46.49
C ARG A 307 20.51 7.21 -47.34
N ILE A 308 21.39 8.19 -47.56
CA ILE A 308 21.20 9.21 -48.58
C ILE A 308 21.07 8.42 -49.88
N PRO A 309 19.86 8.27 -50.46
CA PRO A 309 19.75 7.70 -51.79
C PRO A 309 20.27 8.77 -52.75
N PRO A 310 20.85 8.40 -53.90
CA PRO A 310 21.18 9.38 -54.91
C PRO A 310 19.92 10.16 -55.23
N ALA A 311 20.03 11.49 -55.23
CA ALA A 311 18.92 12.40 -55.43
C ALA A 311 18.08 11.98 -56.64
N LEU A 312 16.82 11.63 -56.38
CA LEU A 312 15.77 11.51 -57.37
C LEU A 312 14.52 12.23 -56.83
N PRO A 313 13.84 13.04 -57.67
CA PRO A 313 12.77 13.93 -57.24
C PRO A 313 11.46 13.16 -57.06
N GLY A 314 10.84 13.29 -55.88
CA GLY A 314 9.49 12.77 -55.64
C GLY A 314 9.31 12.29 -54.21
N GLY A 315 8.63 13.08 -53.38
CA GLY A 315 8.30 12.72 -52.01
C GLY A 315 7.39 11.50 -51.95
N VAL A 316 7.67 10.58 -51.02
CA VAL A 316 6.82 9.42 -50.76
C VAL A 316 5.46 9.92 -50.27
N ALA A 317 4.42 9.54 -51.01
CA ALA A 317 3.04 9.92 -50.73
C ALA A 317 2.55 9.24 -49.43
N SER A 318 2.11 10.04 -48.47
CA SER A 318 1.51 9.57 -47.21
C SER A 318 0.01 9.41 -47.38
N ASP A 319 -0.53 8.24 -47.04
CA ASP A 319 -1.97 7.93 -47.10
C ASP A 319 -2.76 8.48 -45.91
N VAL A 320 -2.12 9.21 -44.99
CA VAL A 320 -2.73 9.69 -43.74
C VAL A 320 -3.40 11.06 -43.91
N CYS A 321 -4.60 11.24 -43.36
CA CYS A 321 -5.24 12.54 -43.19
C CYS A 321 -4.92 13.13 -41.80
N ARG A 322 -4.52 14.40 -41.73
CA ARG A 322 -4.10 15.08 -40.50
C ARG A 322 -4.99 16.27 -40.19
N LEU A 323 -5.30 16.47 -38.91
CA LEU A 323 -5.93 17.69 -38.41
C LEU A 323 -4.86 18.69 -37.99
N ARG A 324 -4.92 19.90 -38.56
CA ARG A 324 -4.03 21.00 -38.22
C ARG A 324 -4.83 22.13 -37.59
N LEU A 325 -4.63 22.33 -36.29
CA LEU A 325 -5.19 23.47 -35.55
C LEU A 325 -4.11 24.56 -35.44
N THR A 326 -4.47 25.79 -35.80
CA THR A 326 -3.59 26.95 -35.79
C THR A 326 -4.26 28.06 -35.00
N LEU A 327 -3.58 28.57 -33.97
CA LEU A 327 -4.00 29.78 -33.27
C LEU A 327 -3.57 30.98 -34.14
N LEU A 328 -4.54 31.83 -34.51
CA LEU A 328 -4.28 32.97 -35.40
C LEU A 328 -3.88 34.25 -34.66
N ASP A 329 -4.19 34.33 -33.36
CA ASP A 329 -3.89 35.49 -32.54
C ASP A 329 -2.68 35.18 -31.65
N GLU A 330 -1.65 36.05 -31.69
CA GLU A 330 -0.33 35.77 -31.11
C GLU A 330 -0.31 35.73 -29.57
N HIS A 331 -1.30 36.33 -28.90
CA HIS A 331 -1.33 36.48 -27.45
C HIS A 331 -2.76 36.32 -26.91
N PRO A 332 -3.28 35.08 -26.80
CA PRO A 332 -4.59 34.86 -26.18
C PRO A 332 -4.51 35.24 -24.70
N VAL A 333 -5.47 36.04 -24.25
CA VAL A 333 -5.60 36.46 -22.84
C VAL A 333 -6.92 35.96 -22.25
N PRO A 334 -7.00 35.76 -20.92
CA PRO A 334 -8.24 35.36 -20.28
C PRO A 334 -9.40 36.31 -20.59
N ARG A 335 -10.56 35.74 -20.88
CA ARG A 335 -11.85 36.36 -21.20
C ARG A 335 -11.89 37.17 -22.50
N ALA A 336 -10.84 37.12 -23.32
CA ALA A 336 -10.85 37.66 -24.67
C ALA A 336 -10.99 36.54 -25.71
N PRO A 337 -11.80 36.72 -26.76
CA PRO A 337 -11.88 35.74 -27.84
C PRO A 337 -10.58 35.74 -28.66
N ALA A 338 -10.05 34.55 -28.90
CA ALA A 338 -8.95 34.28 -29.81
C ALA A 338 -9.43 33.38 -30.96
N ARG A 339 -8.98 33.66 -32.18
CA ARG A 339 -9.35 32.90 -33.38
C ARG A 339 -8.46 31.66 -33.52
N ILE A 340 -9.10 30.51 -33.64
CA ILE A 340 -8.46 29.26 -33.99
C ILE A 340 -8.97 28.79 -35.34
N ARG A 341 -8.05 28.34 -36.18
CA ARG A 341 -8.32 27.81 -37.52
C ARG A 341 -7.96 26.35 -37.57
N LEU A 342 -8.87 25.54 -38.08
CA LEU A 342 -8.69 24.12 -38.26
C LEU A 342 -8.71 23.75 -39.73
N ARG A 343 -7.76 22.89 -40.13
CA ARG A 343 -7.68 22.29 -41.48
C ARG A 343 -7.62 20.77 -41.38
N VAL A 344 -8.38 20.11 -42.24
CA VAL A 344 -8.33 18.64 -42.43
C VAL A 344 -7.47 18.39 -43.67
N GLN A 345 -6.21 18.04 -43.49
CA GLN A 345 -5.23 17.92 -44.57
C GLN A 345 -5.06 16.48 -45.01
N ALA A 346 -5.45 16.16 -46.24
CA ALA A 346 -5.20 14.86 -46.83
C ALA A 346 -3.72 14.74 -47.23
N GLY A 347 -3.03 13.69 -46.80
CA GLY A 347 -1.66 13.41 -47.20
C GLY A 347 -1.57 13.03 -48.69
N PRO A 348 -0.41 13.11 -49.34
CA PRO A 348 -0.31 12.99 -50.80
C PRO A 348 -0.80 11.66 -51.41
N GLY A 349 -0.92 10.59 -50.61
CA GLY A 349 -1.43 9.28 -51.05
C GLY A 349 -2.87 8.99 -50.61
N HIS A 350 -3.46 9.89 -49.82
CA HIS A 350 -4.84 9.76 -49.34
C HIS A 350 -5.83 9.88 -50.53
N PRO A 351 -6.93 9.11 -50.56
CA PRO A 351 -7.92 9.17 -51.66
C PRO A 351 -8.45 10.57 -51.97
N TRP A 352 -8.56 11.43 -50.96
CA TRP A 352 -8.98 12.83 -51.09
C TRP A 352 -7.94 13.77 -51.76
N SER A 353 -6.71 13.30 -51.94
CA SER A 353 -5.61 14.06 -52.55
C SER A 353 -5.55 13.90 -54.07
N ALA A 354 -6.31 12.96 -54.66
CA ALA A 354 -6.42 12.85 -56.10
C ALA A 354 -7.19 14.05 -56.69
N PRO A 355 -6.78 14.62 -57.85
CA PRO A 355 -7.39 15.82 -58.43
C PRO A 355 -8.91 15.71 -58.64
N ASP A 356 -9.38 14.54 -59.07
CA ASP A 356 -10.79 14.27 -59.39
C ASP A 356 -11.57 13.65 -58.22
N ALA A 357 -10.96 13.55 -57.03
CA ALA A 357 -11.63 12.93 -55.89
C ALA A 357 -12.82 13.77 -55.43
N HIS A 358 -13.95 13.10 -55.19
CA HIS A 358 -15.10 13.73 -54.55
C HIS A 358 -14.78 13.96 -53.06
N LEU A 359 -14.69 15.23 -52.67
CA LEU A 359 -14.41 15.60 -51.27
C LEU A 359 -15.71 15.57 -50.45
N PRO A 360 -15.80 14.73 -49.40
CA PRO A 360 -16.97 14.71 -48.54
C PRO A 360 -17.09 16.05 -47.80
N LEU A 361 -18.33 16.39 -47.47
CA LEU A 361 -18.59 17.49 -46.56
C LEU A 361 -18.46 16.97 -45.14
N LEU A 362 -17.64 17.63 -44.34
CA LEU A 362 -17.31 17.24 -42.98
C LEU A 362 -17.93 18.23 -42.00
N VAL A 363 -18.36 17.75 -40.84
CA VAL A 363 -18.73 18.59 -39.70
C VAL A 363 -17.63 18.48 -38.65
N VAL A 364 -16.99 19.60 -38.35
CA VAL A 364 -15.96 19.68 -37.31
C VAL A 364 -16.59 20.30 -36.07
N THR A 365 -16.57 19.56 -34.97
CA THR A 365 -17.05 19.98 -33.65
C THR A 365 -15.84 20.22 -32.75
N ALA A 366 -15.80 21.38 -32.09
CA ALA A 366 -14.74 21.71 -31.15
C ALA A 366 -15.33 21.92 -29.76
N THR A 367 -14.95 21.07 -28.81
CA THR A 367 -15.49 21.06 -27.44
C THR A 367 -14.39 21.41 -26.44
N PRO A 368 -14.58 22.46 -25.62
CA PRO A 368 -13.64 22.76 -24.55
C PRO A 368 -13.79 21.72 -23.43
N LEU A 369 -12.66 21.15 -22.99
CA LEU A 369 -12.56 20.25 -21.84
C LEU A 369 -12.06 20.97 -20.58
N SER A 370 -11.64 22.23 -20.72
CA SER A 370 -11.26 23.15 -19.65
C SER A 370 -12.20 24.35 -19.59
N ALA A 371 -12.00 25.25 -18.63
CA ALA A 371 -12.78 26.48 -18.48
C ALA A 371 -12.55 27.47 -19.64
N ALA A 372 -13.19 27.20 -20.77
CA ALA A 372 -13.18 28.00 -21.99
C ALA A 372 -14.49 27.85 -22.76
N ARG A 373 -14.79 28.80 -23.64
CA ARG A 373 -15.93 28.75 -24.56
C ARG A 373 -15.44 28.69 -26.00
N ILE A 374 -16.11 27.89 -26.83
CA ILE A 374 -15.89 27.82 -28.27
C ILE A 374 -17.16 28.19 -29.02
N GLN A 375 -17.04 29.05 -30.04
CA GLN A 375 -18.15 29.46 -30.89
C GLN A 375 -17.74 29.57 -32.37
N PRO A 376 -18.54 29.05 -33.32
CA PRO A 376 -19.68 28.16 -33.10
C PRO A 376 -19.22 26.78 -32.59
N ALA A 377 -20.10 25.97 -32.01
CA ALA A 377 -19.71 24.64 -31.51
C ALA A 377 -19.32 23.66 -32.64
N ALA A 378 -19.88 23.86 -33.84
CA ALA A 378 -19.60 23.04 -35.02
C ALA A 378 -19.55 23.89 -36.29
N VAL A 379 -18.70 23.50 -37.24
CA VAL A 379 -18.51 24.15 -38.55
C VAL A 379 -18.42 23.09 -39.63
N SER A 380 -19.15 23.27 -40.74
CA SER A 380 -19.00 22.43 -41.92
C SER A 380 -17.79 22.87 -42.75
N THR A 381 -16.95 21.92 -43.14
CA THR A 381 -15.76 22.17 -43.99
C THR A 381 -15.52 20.99 -44.93
N ARG A 382 -14.56 21.13 -45.85
CA ARG A 382 -14.07 20.03 -46.69
C ARG A 382 -12.61 19.76 -46.39
N PRO A 383 -12.09 18.55 -46.69
CA PRO A 383 -10.66 18.33 -46.71
C PRO A 383 -9.95 19.38 -47.57
N SER A 384 -8.83 19.90 -47.08
CA SER A 384 -7.98 20.85 -47.82
C SER A 384 -6.89 20.08 -48.56
N ARG A 385 -6.77 20.29 -49.88
CA ARG A 385 -5.62 19.84 -50.65
C ARG A 385 -4.47 20.86 -50.55
N ALA A 386 -3.31 20.50 -51.06
CA ALA A 386 -2.20 21.44 -51.18
C ALA A 386 -2.59 22.63 -52.09
N GLY A 387 -2.76 23.81 -51.49
CA GLY A 387 -3.19 25.05 -52.17
C GLY A 387 -4.64 25.48 -51.87
N ASP A 388 -5.46 24.62 -51.25
CA ASP A 388 -6.84 24.96 -50.88
C ASP A 388 -6.90 25.72 -49.54
N ASP A 389 -7.89 26.61 -49.41
CA ASP A 389 -8.19 27.33 -48.17
C ASP A 389 -9.49 26.85 -47.48
N ASN A 390 -9.81 25.56 -47.63
CA ASN A 390 -10.93 24.95 -46.90
C ASN A 390 -10.56 24.90 -45.41
N THR A 391 -11.16 25.76 -44.60
CA THR A 391 -10.88 25.84 -43.16
C THR A 391 -12.16 25.91 -42.34
N ALA A 392 -12.06 25.48 -41.09
CA ALA A 392 -13.08 25.70 -40.07
C ALA A 392 -12.52 26.69 -39.04
N GLU A 393 -13.17 27.83 -38.89
CA GLU A 393 -12.75 28.86 -37.93
C GLU A 393 -13.66 28.86 -36.70
N PHE A 394 -13.04 28.98 -35.54
CA PHE A 394 -13.72 29.06 -34.26
C PHE A 394 -13.16 30.22 -33.43
N LEU A 395 -14.01 30.81 -32.60
CA LEU A 395 -13.63 31.72 -31.53
C LEU A 395 -13.46 30.92 -30.25
N PHE A 396 -12.25 30.94 -29.71
CA PHE A 396 -11.87 30.33 -28.44
C PHE A 396 -11.69 31.43 -27.38
N THR A 397 -12.54 31.40 -26.35
CA THR A 397 -12.51 32.37 -25.24
C THR A 397 -12.15 31.64 -23.94
N PRO A 398 -10.90 31.69 -23.47
CA PRO A 398 -10.49 31.06 -22.21
C PRO A 398 -11.00 31.87 -21.01
N GLU A 399 -11.45 31.23 -19.91
CA GLU A 399 -11.89 31.96 -18.71
C GLU A 399 -10.73 32.31 -17.76
N LEU A 400 -9.66 31.51 -17.79
CA LEU A 400 -8.47 31.62 -16.94
C LEU A 400 -7.19 31.54 -17.77
N ALA A 401 -6.06 31.99 -17.21
CA ALA A 401 -4.75 31.75 -17.81
C ALA A 401 -4.30 30.29 -17.58
N GLY A 402 -3.39 29.79 -18.42
CA GLY A 402 -2.87 28.42 -18.33
C GLY A 402 -3.19 27.55 -19.55
N ALA A 403 -3.07 26.24 -19.38
CA ALA A 403 -3.29 25.26 -20.44
C ALA A 403 -4.78 24.91 -20.58
N HIS A 404 -5.32 25.05 -21.79
CA HIS A 404 -6.71 24.73 -22.11
C HIS A 404 -6.80 23.56 -23.05
N ARG A 405 -7.56 22.53 -22.66
CA ARG A 405 -7.73 21.31 -23.47
C ARG A 405 -8.95 21.44 -24.35
N LEU A 406 -8.80 21.12 -25.62
CA LEU A 406 -9.86 21.12 -26.63
C LEU A 406 -9.95 19.73 -27.26
N ARG A 407 -11.16 19.18 -27.31
CA ARG A 407 -11.46 17.99 -28.10
C ARG A 407 -12.04 18.42 -29.44
N VAL A 408 -11.44 17.94 -30.52
CA VAL A 408 -11.94 18.14 -31.87
C VAL A 408 -12.44 16.80 -32.39
N THR A 409 -13.69 16.78 -32.85
CA THR A 409 -14.30 15.62 -33.49
C THR A 409 -14.70 15.97 -34.92
N VAL A 410 -14.31 15.14 -35.87
CA VAL A 410 -14.64 15.27 -37.29
C VAL A 410 -15.64 14.20 -37.66
N HIS A 411 -16.78 14.61 -38.18
CA HIS A 411 -17.84 13.74 -38.65
C HIS A 411 -17.98 13.84 -40.17
N ASP A 412 -18.30 12.74 -40.81
CA ASP A 412 -18.87 12.78 -42.16
C ASP A 412 -20.29 13.33 -42.10
N GLN A 413 -20.60 14.38 -42.86
CA GLN A 413 -21.91 15.05 -42.76
C GLN A 413 -23.06 14.17 -43.27
N ALA A 414 -22.81 13.30 -44.26
CA ALA A 414 -23.85 12.47 -44.86
C ALA A 414 -24.25 11.29 -43.96
N SER A 415 -23.27 10.62 -43.37
CA SER A 415 -23.48 9.43 -42.53
C SER A 415 -23.52 9.72 -41.02
N GLY A 416 -23.01 10.87 -40.57
CA GLY A 416 -22.82 11.19 -39.15
C GLY A 416 -21.67 10.44 -38.48
N THR A 417 -20.96 9.58 -39.22
CA THR A 417 -19.87 8.74 -38.71
C THR A 417 -18.72 9.60 -38.20
N VAL A 418 -18.22 9.30 -37.00
CA VAL A 418 -16.99 9.91 -36.48
C VAL A 418 -15.81 9.35 -37.27
N LEU A 419 -15.14 10.21 -38.04
CA LEU A 419 -13.96 9.83 -38.83
C LEU A 419 -12.68 9.97 -38.02
N GLN A 420 -12.62 10.98 -37.16
CA GLN A 420 -11.42 11.27 -36.37
C GLN A 420 -11.79 12.08 -35.12
N GLN A 421 -11.16 11.75 -34.00
CA GLN A 421 -11.26 12.52 -32.76
C GLN A 421 -9.85 12.73 -32.20
N VAL A 422 -9.51 13.98 -31.88
CA VAL A 422 -8.19 14.37 -31.39
C VAL A 422 -8.36 15.36 -30.24
N GLU A 423 -7.51 15.24 -29.22
CA GLU A 423 -7.40 16.24 -28.16
C GLU A 423 -6.13 17.06 -28.35
N THR A 424 -6.22 18.36 -28.12
CA THR A 424 -5.10 19.30 -28.22
C THR A 424 -5.13 20.30 -27.08
N THR A 425 -3.99 20.95 -26.83
CA THR A 425 -3.83 21.92 -25.75
C THR A 425 -3.44 23.28 -26.32
N VAL A 426 -4.14 24.33 -25.89
CA VAL A 426 -3.85 25.74 -26.21
C VAL A 426 -3.37 26.44 -24.94
N HIS A 427 -2.19 27.06 -24.97
CA HIS A 427 -1.65 27.80 -23.84
C HIS A 427 -2.05 29.27 -23.90
N VAL A 428 -2.56 29.78 -22.78
CA VAL A 428 -3.00 31.17 -22.60
C VAL A 428 -2.09 31.82 -21.56
N ALA A 429 -1.41 32.89 -21.96
CA ALA A 429 -0.48 33.59 -21.08
C ALA A 429 -1.21 34.28 -19.93
N SER A 430 -0.62 34.26 -18.73
CA SER A 430 -1.02 35.17 -17.66
C SER A 430 -0.64 36.59 -18.06
N ALA A 431 -1.57 37.54 -17.96
CA ALA A 431 -1.32 38.92 -18.32
C ALA A 431 -0.06 39.45 -17.60
N PRO A 432 0.90 40.07 -18.31
CA PRO A 432 2.07 40.67 -17.66
C PRO A 432 1.62 41.94 -16.92
N GLY A 433 1.54 41.85 -15.59
CA GLY A 433 1.21 43.00 -14.72
C GLY A 433 -0.14 42.87 -14.02
N GLY A 434 -0.18 42.04 -12.99
CA GLY A 434 -1.24 42.05 -12.00
C GLY A 434 -0.71 41.41 -10.74
N LEU A 435 -0.42 42.22 -9.71
CA LEU A 435 -0.04 41.76 -8.38
C LEU A 435 -0.87 40.55 -7.96
N ALA A 436 -0.19 39.50 -7.52
CA ALA A 436 -0.82 38.47 -6.70
C ALA A 436 -1.54 39.16 -5.53
N PRO A 437 -2.83 38.88 -5.26
CA PRO A 437 -3.32 39.06 -3.92
C PRO A 437 -2.68 37.93 -3.09
N ALA A 438 -1.56 38.26 -2.44
CA ALA A 438 -1.17 37.59 -1.24
C ALA A 438 -2.32 37.75 -0.23
N LEU A 439 -3.05 36.68 0.05
CA LEU A 439 -3.78 36.55 1.30
C LEU A 439 -3.24 35.31 2.01
N ALA A 440 -2.46 35.62 3.03
CA ALA A 440 -1.86 34.76 4.02
C ALA A 440 -2.93 34.02 4.85
N PRO A 441 -2.53 33.04 5.69
CA PRO A 441 -3.44 32.07 6.27
C PRO A 441 -4.26 32.68 7.40
N LEU A 442 -5.54 32.34 7.47
CA LEU A 442 -6.37 32.60 8.65
C LEU A 442 -6.58 31.30 9.41
N ASN A 443 -5.93 31.20 10.57
CA ASN A 443 -6.31 30.34 11.67
C ASN A 443 -6.04 31.13 12.99
N PRO A 444 -6.59 30.74 14.15
CA PRO A 444 -7.80 31.35 14.73
C PRO A 444 -7.57 32.17 16.01
N ARG A 445 -8.59 33.00 16.36
CA ARG A 445 -9.12 33.38 17.70
C ARG A 445 -9.10 34.87 18.16
N ALA A 446 -10.33 35.32 18.47
CA ALA A 446 -10.82 36.00 19.68
C ALA A 446 -10.75 37.54 19.85
N GLN A 447 -11.95 38.09 20.13
CA GLN A 447 -12.34 39.19 21.03
C GLN A 447 -11.91 40.64 20.74
N GLY A 448 -12.94 41.48 20.60
CA GLY A 448 -13.20 42.59 21.55
C GLY A 448 -12.58 43.95 21.24
N ASP A 449 -13.49 44.92 21.06
CA ASP A 449 -13.38 46.39 21.02
C ASP A 449 -12.75 47.07 19.79
#